data_AF-A0A2E3DW38-F1
#
_entry.id   AF-A0A2E3DW38-F1
#
_cell.length_a   1.000
_cell.length_b   1.000
_cell.length_c   1.000
_cell.angle_alpha   90.00
_cell.angle_beta   90.00
_cell.angle_gamma   90.00
#
_symmetry.space_group_name_H-M   'P 1'
#
loop_
_entity.id
_entity.type
_entity.pdbx_description
1 polymer ?
#
loop_
_entity_poly.entity_id
_entity_poly.type
_entity_poly.pdbx_seq_one_letter_code
_entity_poly.pdbx_strand_id
1 'polypeptide(L)' 'MKIDRGYAKMKKYRKLKNGESVDELEKAIELIIKTKCPTKWVILDLETGQKYRANGNTEIGKMFTPIETSYEK' A
#
# COMPACT_ATOMS: atom_id res chain seq x y z
N MET A 1 11.56 -37.99 -22.22
CA MET A 1 10.42 -37.28 -21.61
C MET A 1 10.94 -35.92 -21.17
N LYS A 2 10.60 -34.85 -21.90
CA LYS A 2 11.01 -33.48 -21.56
C LYS A 2 10.09 -33.01 -20.44
N ILE A 3 10.62 -32.92 -19.23
CA ILE A 3 9.95 -32.24 -18.13
C ILE A 3 10.15 -30.75 -18.37
N ASP A 4 9.18 -30.11 -19.02
CA ASP A 4 9.04 -28.66 -19.00
C ASP A 4 8.74 -28.24 -17.56
N ARG A 5 9.80 -28.13 -16.73
CA ARG A 5 9.74 -27.48 -15.42
C ARG A 5 9.51 -25.99 -15.67
N GLY A 6 8.27 -25.64 -15.96
CA GLY A 6 7.78 -24.28 -15.74
C GLY A 6 8.06 -23.96 -14.27
N TYR A 7 8.99 -23.05 -14.03
CA TYR A 7 9.33 -22.58 -12.69
C TYR A 7 8.03 -22.18 -12.00
N ALA A 8 7.61 -22.93 -10.98
CA ALA A 8 6.51 -22.53 -10.12
C ALA A 8 6.92 -21.18 -9.51
N LYS A 9 6.23 -20.12 -9.93
CA LYS A 9 6.52 -18.78 -9.46
C LYS A 9 6.25 -18.73 -7.97
N MET A 10 7.31 -18.64 -7.17
CA MET A 10 7.18 -18.48 -5.73
C MET A 10 6.37 -17.22 -5.45
N LYS A 11 5.18 -17.40 -4.90
CA LYS A 11 4.38 -16.29 -4.36
C LYS A 11 5.17 -15.63 -3.25
N LYS A 12 5.30 -14.30 -3.33
CA LYS A 12 5.89 -13.49 -2.27
C LYS A 12 4.78 -13.01 -1.35
N TYR A 13 5.13 -12.77 -0.09
CA TYR A 13 4.21 -12.33 0.94
C TYR A 13 4.81 -11.16 1.72
N ARG A 14 3.95 -10.28 2.22
CA ARG A 14 4.34 -9.24 3.18
C ARG A 14 3.65 -9.46 4.52
N LYS A 15 4.36 -9.15 5.61
CA LYS A 15 3.87 -9.31 6.98
C LYS A 15 3.34 -7.97 7.49
N LEU A 16 2.09 -7.95 7.92
CA LEU A 16 1.44 -6.77 8.49
C LEU A 16 1.78 -6.61 9.98
N LYS A 17 1.54 -5.42 10.54
CA LYS A 17 1.76 -5.16 11.98
C LYS A 17 0.95 -6.06 12.91
N ASN A 18 -0.21 -6.54 12.48
CA ASN A 18 -1.04 -7.46 13.25
C ASN A 18 -0.57 -8.93 13.17
N GLY A 19 0.49 -9.22 12.40
CA GLY A 19 1.07 -10.56 12.23
C GLY A 19 0.53 -11.34 11.03
N GLU A 20 -0.52 -10.86 10.37
CA GLU A 20 -1.06 -11.49 9.16
C GLU A 20 -0.09 -11.36 7.96
N SER A 21 -0.25 -12.25 6.98
CA SER A 21 0.52 -12.23 5.73
C SER A 21 -0.40 -12.01 4.53
N VAL A 22 0.00 -11.13 3.62
CA VAL A 22 -0.74 -10.81 2.39
C VAL A 22 0.08 -11.12 1.15
N ASP A 23 -0.58 -11.58 0.08
CA ASP A 23 0.06 -11.86 -1.22
C ASP A 23 0.66 -10.57 -1.81
N GLU A 24 1.92 -10.62 -2.24
CA GLU A 24 2.56 -9.54 -2.98
C GLU A 24 2.34 -9.74 -4.48
N LEU A 25 1.80 -8.70 -5.14
CA LEU A 25 1.65 -8.67 -6.59
C LEU A 25 3.02 -8.57 -7.28
N GLU A 26 3.14 -9.22 -8.43
CA GLU A 26 4.39 -9.26 -9.20
C GLU A 26 4.77 -7.90 -9.81
N LYS A 27 3.77 -7.05 -10.03
CA LYS A 27 3.90 -5.72 -10.61
C LYS A 27 3.17 -4.73 -9.74
N ALA A 28 3.72 -3.52 -9.63
CA ALA A 28 3.06 -2.42 -8.96
C ALA A 28 1.73 -2.08 -9.67
N ILE A 29 0.74 -1.69 -8.88
CA ILE A 29 -0.56 -1.20 -9.35
C ILE A 29 -0.83 0.16 -8.74
N GLU A 30 -1.70 0.93 -9.39
CA GLU A 30 -2.15 2.22 -8.89
C GLU A 30 -3.29 2.04 -7.89
N LEU A 31 -3.16 2.62 -6.70
CA LEU A 31 -4.24 2.70 -5.72
C LEU A 31 -4.95 4.05 -5.87
N ILE A 32 -6.15 4.04 -6.44
CA ILE A 32 -6.91 5.27 -6.78
C ILE A 32 -8.15 5.40 -5.89
N ILE A 33 -8.30 6.56 -5.24
CA ILE A 33 -9.51 6.95 -4.50
C ILE A 33 -10.22 8.05 -5.29
N LYS A 34 -11.40 7.76 -5.84
CA LYS A 34 -12.25 8.76 -6.51
C LYS A 34 -13.13 9.47 -5.49
N THR A 35 -12.98 10.78 -5.35
CA THR A 35 -13.70 11.58 -4.34
C THR A 35 -13.81 13.05 -4.75
N LYS A 36 -14.85 13.74 -4.27
CA LYS A 36 -14.97 15.21 -4.37
C LYS A 36 -14.39 15.94 -3.14
N CYS A 37 -14.18 15.21 -2.04
CA CYS A 37 -13.64 15.76 -0.79
C CYS A 37 -12.39 14.94 -0.42
N PRO A 38 -11.21 15.21 -1.01
CA PRO A 38 -10.01 14.42 -0.76
C PRO A 38 -9.60 14.49 0.70
N THR A 39 -9.69 15.67 1.31
CA THR A 39 -9.30 15.91 2.69
C THR A 39 -10.08 15.09 3.72
N LYS A 40 -11.18 14.38 3.42
CA LYS A 40 -11.82 13.50 4.42
C LYS A 40 -11.12 12.15 4.60
N TRP A 41 -10.25 11.77 3.66
CA TRP A 41 -9.65 10.45 3.62
C TRP A 41 -8.30 10.39 4.33
N VAL A 42 -8.11 9.33 5.11
CA VAL A 42 -6.83 8.93 5.69
C VAL A 42 -6.52 7.51 5.22
N ILE A 43 -5.30 7.28 4.76
CA ILE A 43 -4.80 5.95 4.38
C ILE A 43 -3.84 5.50 5.47
N LEU A 44 -3.96 4.24 5.88
CA LEU A 44 -3.05 3.57 6.79
C LEU A 44 -2.37 2.44 6.03
N ASP A 45 -1.05 2.51 5.92
CA ASP A 45 -0.26 1.36 5.51
C ASP A 45 -0.20 0.35 6.66
N LEU A 46 -0.76 -0.84 6.47
CA LEU A 46 -0.83 -1.87 7.51
C LEU A 46 0.51 -2.61 7.70
N GLU A 47 1.44 -2.50 6.76
CA GLU A 47 2.80 -3.05 6.87
C GLU A 47 3.65 -2.17 7.80
N THR A 48 3.70 -0.86 7.54
CA THR A 48 4.54 0.08 8.30
C THR A 48 3.82 0.85 9.41
N GLY A 49 2.48 0.85 9.39
CA GLY A 49 1.63 1.67 10.25
C GLY A 49 1.64 3.17 9.94
N GLN A 50 2.29 3.61 8.86
CA GLN A 50 2.33 5.00 8.45
C GLN A 50 0.94 5.46 8.00
N LYS A 51 0.51 6.63 8.47
CA LYS A 51 -0.74 7.28 8.05
C LYS A 51 -0.46 8.38 7.04
N TYR A 52 -1.37 8.56 6.10
CA TYR A 52 -1.32 9.63 5.12
C TYR A 52 -2.67 10.33 5.00
N ARG A 53 -2.67 11.66 4.90
CA ARG A 53 -3.86 12.46 4.61
C ARG A 53 -3.90 12.77 3.11
N ALA A 54 -5.03 12.52 2.46
CA ALA A 54 -5.22 13.00 1.09
C ALA A 54 -5.33 14.53 1.07
N ASN A 55 -4.57 15.17 0.18
CA ASN A 55 -4.37 16.62 0.17
C ASN A 55 -5.02 17.35 -1.02
N GLY A 56 -5.59 16.60 -1.98
CA GLY A 56 -6.29 17.14 -3.15
C GLY A 56 -5.41 17.44 -4.36
N ASN A 57 -4.10 17.22 -4.27
CA ASN A 57 -3.25 17.18 -5.46
C ASN A 57 -3.69 16.03 -6.38
N THR A 58 -3.65 16.25 -7.70
CA THR A 58 -4.04 15.27 -8.72
C THR A 58 -2.84 14.59 -9.38
N GLU A 59 -1.62 15.06 -9.13
CA GLU A 59 -0.40 14.44 -9.63
C GLU A 59 -0.10 13.14 -8.87
N ILE A 60 0.09 12.04 -9.62
CA ILE A 60 0.41 10.74 -9.05
C ILE A 60 1.69 10.86 -8.20
N GLY A 61 1.66 10.28 -7.00
CA GLY A 61 2.76 10.37 -6.03
C GLY A 61 2.74 11.61 -5.12
N LYS A 62 1.90 12.62 -5.39
CA LYS A 62 1.76 13.82 -4.55
C LYS A 62 0.39 13.99 -3.89
N MET A 63 -0.53 13.04 -4.13
CA MET A 63 -1.91 13.05 -3.63
C MET A 63 -2.05 12.94 -2.10
N PHE A 64 -0.99 12.49 -1.43
CA PHE A 64 -1.01 12.14 -0.01
C PHE A 64 0.15 12.79 0.74
N THR A 65 -0.15 13.37 1.89
CA THR A 65 0.83 13.94 2.80
C THR A 65 0.97 13.00 4.01
N PRO A 66 2.19 12.58 4.40
CA PRO A 66 2.38 11.78 5.60
C PRO A 66 1.89 12.54 6.83
N ILE A 67 1.21 11.83 7.72
CA ILE A 67 0.83 12.34 9.03
C ILE A 67 1.93 11.87 9.98
N GLU A 68 2.73 12.80 10.48
CA GLU A 68 3.62 12.51 11.59
C GLU A 68 2.77 12.24 12.83
N THR A 69 2.91 11.04 13.41
CA THR A 69 2.41 10.80 14.75
C THR A 69 3.41 11.41 15.71
N SER A 70 3.29 12.71 15.98
CA SER A 70 3.89 13.28 17.19
C SER A 70 3.25 12.55 18.37
N TYR A 71 4.04 11.72 19.06
CA TYR A 71 3.66 11.18 20.36
C TYR A 71 3.22 12.36 21.24
N GLU A 72 1.94 12.39 21.61
CA GLU A 72 1.54 13.15 22.80
C GLU A 72 2.30 12.54 23.99
N LYS A 73 2.98 13.41 24.73
CA LYS A 73 3.74 13.09 25.94
C LYS A 73 2.89 12.39 27.00
#